data_AF-A0A5B2UXE4-F1
#
_entry.id   AF-A0A5B2UXE4-F1
#
_cell.length_a   1.000
_cell.length_b   1.000
_cell.length_c   1.000
_cell.angle_alpha   90.00
_cell.angle_beta   90.00
_cell.angle_gamma   90.00
#
_symmetry.space_group_name_H-M   'P 1'
#
loop_
_entity.id
_entity.type
_entity.pdbx_description
1 polymer ?
#
loop_
_entity_poly.entity_id
_entity_poly.type
_entity_poly.pdbx_seq_one_letter_code
_entity_poly.pdbx_strand_id
1 'polypeptide(L)'
;MAKKVSRTTKTEPIGVRVSPRTRYLMDVMGRTQRRSLTAVIEAAVESYATEAESSLAAHTWSTDEGERLLNLYSKAPHLCSFDEEIDAKAALAALSD
;
A
#
# COMPACT_ATOMS: atom_id res chain seq x y z
N MET A 1 -20.42 -25.90 -12.38
CA MET A 1 -20.68 -24.45 -12.23
C MET A 1 -19.47 -23.83 -11.57
N ALA A 2 -18.73 -22.97 -12.27
CA ALA A 2 -17.52 -22.35 -11.74
C ALA A 2 -17.87 -21.38 -10.60
N LYS A 3 -17.25 -21.57 -9.44
CA LYS A 3 -17.43 -20.73 -8.26
C LYS A 3 -16.91 -19.33 -8.59
N LYS A 4 -17.81 -18.35 -8.72
CA LYS A 4 -17.48 -16.93 -8.88
C LYS A 4 -16.72 -16.50 -7.62
N VAL A 5 -15.40 -16.44 -7.71
CA VAL A 5 -14.54 -15.91 -6.64
C VAL A 5 -14.89 -14.43 -6.51
N SER A 6 -15.74 -14.08 -5.55
CA SER A 6 -15.88 -12.70 -5.13
C SER A 6 -14.55 -12.28 -4.55
N ARG A 7 -13.78 -11.50 -5.30
CA ARG A 7 -12.62 -10.77 -4.78
C ARG A 7 -13.14 -9.79 -3.74
N THR A 8 -13.25 -10.24 -2.50
CA THR A 8 -13.42 -9.35 -1.35
C THR A 8 -12.15 -8.52 -1.28
N THR A 9 -12.23 -7.26 -1.71
CA THR A 9 -11.16 -6.29 -1.50
C THR A 9 -10.91 -6.22 0.00
N LYS A 10 -9.80 -6.81 0.46
CA LYS A 10 -9.40 -6.73 1.86
C LYS A 10 -9.07 -5.27 2.14
N THR A 11 -9.79 -4.67 3.07
CA THR A 11 -9.48 -3.33 3.61
C THR A 11 -8.62 -3.50 4.84
N GLU A 12 -7.50 -2.79 4.91
CA GLU A 12 -6.66 -2.77 6.10
C GLU A 12 -6.99 -1.55 6.97
N PRO A 13 -7.18 -1.70 8.30
CA PRO A 13 -7.47 -0.58 9.18
C PRO A 13 -6.22 0.27 9.37
N ILE A 14 -6.36 1.59 9.14
CA ILE A 14 -5.27 2.56 9.34
C ILE A 14 -5.66 3.51 10.48
N GLY A 15 -4.77 3.68 11.46
CA GLY A 15 -4.92 4.63 12.56
C GLY A 15 -4.01 5.85 12.39
N VAL A 16 -4.58 7.06 12.25
CA VAL A 16 -3.81 8.31 12.04
C VAL A 16 -4.22 9.37 13.05
N ARG A 17 -3.25 10.13 13.55
CA ARG A 17 -3.48 11.35 14.34
C ARG A 17 -3.39 12.57 13.42
N VAL A 18 -4.42 13.41 13.44
CA VAL A 18 -4.49 14.64 12.63
C VAL A 18 -4.93 15.83 13.49
N SER A 19 -4.59 17.04 13.04
CA SER A 19 -5.07 18.26 13.70
C SER A 19 -6.60 18.38 13.59
N PRO A 20 -7.29 19.05 14.54
CA PRO A 20 -8.74 19.27 14.47
C PRO A 20 -9.18 19.98 13.18
N ARG A 21 -8.38 20.93 12.69
CA ARG A 21 -8.65 21.65 11.43
C ARG A 21 -8.59 20.71 10.22
N THR A 22 -7.60 19.82 10.16
CA THR A 22 -7.48 18.83 9.09
C THR A 22 -8.64 17.84 9.13
N ARG A 23 -9.04 17.39 10.33
CA ARG A 23 -10.20 16.50 10.51
C ARG A 23 -11.48 17.13 9.96
N TYR A 24 -11.71 18.41 10.28
CA TYR A 24 -12.86 19.16 9.79
C TYR A 24 -12.82 19.38 8.28
N LEU A 25 -11.64 19.68 7.72
CA LEU A 25 -11.48 19.80 6.27
C LEU A 25 -11.88 18.52 5.54
N MET A 26 -11.45 17.35 6.02
CA MET A 26 -11.85 16.07 5.43
C MET A 26 -13.37 15.84 5.50
N ASP A 27 -14.02 16.25 6.59
CA ASP A 27 -15.49 16.20 6.70
C ASP A 27 -16.18 17.10 5.68
N VAL A 28 -15.68 18.33 5.48
CA VAL A 28 -16.20 19.26 4.47
C VAL A 28 -16.03 18.67 3.08
N MET A 29 -14.84 18.14 2.76
CA MET A 29 -14.57 17.49 1.47
C MET A 29 -15.52 16.32 1.21
N GLY A 30 -15.73 15.44 2.20
CA GLY A 30 -16.64 14.31 2.07
C GLY A 30 -18.08 14.74 1.78
N ARG A 31 -18.57 15.80 2.44
CA ARG A 31 -19.91 16.36 2.20
C ARG A 31 -20.04 17.01 0.83
N THR A 32 -19.06 17.82 0.44
CA THR A 32 -19.08 18.54 -0.84
C THR A 32 -18.97 17.58 -2.04
N GLN A 33 -18.09 16.59 -1.95
CA GLN A 33 -17.86 15.61 -3.01
C GLN A 33 -18.82 14.42 -2.96
N ARG A 34 -19.64 14.31 -1.89
CA ARG A 34 -20.49 13.15 -1.59
C ARG A 34 -19.70 11.84 -1.53
N ARG A 35 -18.53 11.87 -0.91
CA ARG A 35 -17.61 10.74 -0.74
C ARG A 35 -17.44 10.39 0.73
N SER A 36 -17.13 9.13 1.01
CA SER A 36 -16.72 8.71 2.35
C SER A 36 -15.35 9.31 2.71
N LEU A 37 -15.02 9.41 4.00
CA LEU A 37 -13.71 9.85 4.44
C LEU A 37 -12.59 8.94 3.90
N THR A 38 -12.81 7.62 3.86
CA THR A 38 -11.89 6.67 3.25
C THR A 38 -11.62 7.02 1.79
N ALA A 39 -12.66 7.26 0.99
CA ALA A 39 -12.49 7.60 -0.42
C ALA A 39 -11.81 8.97 -0.63
N VAL A 40 -12.00 9.92 0.29
CA VAL A 40 -11.28 11.20 0.27
C VAL A 40 -9.79 10.97 0.53
N ILE A 41 -9.43 10.11 1.50
CA ILE A 41 -8.04 9.80 1.83
C ILE A 41 -7.36 9.06 0.68
N GLU A 42 -8.01 8.03 0.12
CA GLU A 42 -7.47 7.28 -1.02
C GLU A 42 -7.19 8.19 -2.20
N ALA A 43 -8.14 9.04 -2.60
CA ALA A 43 -7.93 9.99 -3.69
C ALA A 43 -6.85 11.02 -3.38
N ALA A 44 -6.72 11.46 -2.14
CA ALA A 44 -5.65 12.37 -1.74
C ALA A 44 -4.27 11.71 -1.90
N VAL A 45 -4.12 10.46 -1.44
CA VAL A 45 -2.88 9.68 -1.58
C VAL A 45 -2.55 9.44 -3.05
N GLU A 46 -3.53 9.01 -3.86
CA GLU A 46 -3.35 8.83 -5.31
C GLU A 46 -2.94 10.13 -6.01
N SER A 47 -3.50 11.26 -5.60
CA SER A 47 -3.17 12.57 -6.19
C SER A 47 -1.81 13.11 -5.76
N TYR A 48 -1.29 12.66 -4.62
CA TYR A 48 -0.01 13.11 -4.08
C TYR A 48 1.16 12.24 -4.57
N ALA A 49 0.91 10.97 -4.85
CA ALA A 49 1.91 10.05 -5.34
C ALA A 49 2.44 10.48 -6.72
N THR A 50 3.76 10.41 -6.90
CA THR A 50 4.40 10.57 -8.20
C THR A 50 4.17 9.34 -9.08
N GLU A 51 4.27 9.49 -10.40
CA GLU A 51 4.16 8.36 -11.33
C GLU A 51 5.17 7.24 -11.01
N ALA A 52 6.37 7.62 -10.56
CA ALA A 52 7.41 6.67 -10.16
C ALA A 52 6.99 5.85 -8.92
N GLU A 53 6.43 6.49 -7.89
CA GLU A 53 5.95 5.82 -6.68
C GLU A 53 4.73 4.93 -6.98
N SER A 54 3.76 5.42 -7.76
CA SER A 54 2.60 4.64 -8.17
C SER A 54 3.01 3.41 -8.99
N SER A 55 3.94 3.59 -9.94
CA SER A 55 4.49 2.49 -10.73
C SER A 55 5.22 1.49 -9.84
N LEU A 56 6.08 1.96 -8.94
CA LEU A 56 6.82 1.08 -8.02
C LEU A 56 5.86 0.25 -7.17
N ALA A 57 4.88 0.88 -6.52
CA ALA A 57 3.87 0.19 -5.71
C ALA A 57 3.09 -0.87 -6.52
N ALA A 58 2.72 -0.55 -7.77
CA ALA A 58 2.02 -1.48 -8.64
C ALA A 58 2.87 -2.71 -9.02
N HIS A 59 4.20 -2.55 -9.14
CA HIS A 59 5.11 -3.64 -9.50
C HIS A 59 5.60 -4.45 -8.28
N THR A 60 5.56 -3.90 -7.07
CA THR A 60 6.03 -4.59 -5.86
C THR A 60 4.92 -5.22 -5.04
N TRP A 61 3.66 -4.79 -5.21
CA TRP A 61 2.53 -5.31 -4.47
C TRP A 61 2.23 -6.79 -4.76
N SER A 62 2.00 -7.57 -3.70
CA SER A 62 1.46 -8.93 -3.72
C SER A 62 0.56 -9.13 -2.50
N THR A 63 -0.31 -10.15 -2.54
CA THR A 63 -1.06 -10.59 -1.36
C THR A 63 -0.21 -11.39 -0.38
N ASP A 64 0.94 -11.90 -0.84
CA ASP A 64 1.92 -12.57 0.01
C ASP A 64 2.96 -11.56 0.50
N GLU A 65 3.24 -11.59 1.80
CA GLU A 65 4.14 -10.62 2.43
C GLU A 65 5.60 -10.88 2.05
N GLY A 66 6.01 -12.15 1.91
CA GLY A 66 7.36 -12.52 1.48
C GLY A 66 7.61 -12.10 0.03
N GLU A 67 6.64 -12.33 -0.86
CA GLU A 67 6.72 -11.84 -2.25
C GLU A 67 6.82 -10.32 -2.32
N ARG A 68 6.06 -9.57 -1.50
CA ARG A 68 6.18 -8.11 -1.43
C ARG A 68 7.59 -7.67 -1.05
N LEU A 69 8.15 -8.29 -0.01
CA LEU A 69 9.51 -8.01 0.45
C LEU A 69 10.54 -8.30 -0.66
N LEU A 70 10.47 -9.47 -1.29
CA LEU A 70 11.38 -9.86 -2.37
C LEU A 70 11.26 -8.96 -3.60
N ASN A 71 10.03 -8.57 -3.98
CA ASN A 71 9.80 -7.65 -5.09
C ASN A 71 10.36 -6.26 -4.79
N LEU A 72 10.14 -5.75 -3.57
CA LEU A 72 10.67 -4.45 -3.15
C LEU A 72 12.20 -4.47 -3.15
N TYR A 73 12.81 -5.49 -2.54
CA TYR A 73 14.27 -5.67 -2.53
C TYR A 73 14.85 -5.74 -3.94
N SER A 74 14.19 -6.44 -4.86
CA SER A 74 14.66 -6.60 -6.25
C SER A 74 14.55 -5.32 -7.08
N LYS A 75 13.56 -4.47 -6.83
CA LYS A 75 13.27 -3.26 -7.63
C LYS A 75 13.82 -1.98 -7.04
N ALA A 76 13.79 -1.85 -5.72
CA ALA A 76 14.16 -0.66 -4.99
C ALA A 76 14.81 -1.03 -3.64
N PRO A 77 15.99 -1.69 -3.64
CA PRO A 77 16.65 -2.15 -2.41
C PRO A 77 16.99 -1.01 -1.44
N HIS A 78 17.13 0.22 -1.96
CA HIS A 78 17.37 1.43 -1.16
C HIS A 78 16.17 1.85 -0.29
N LEU A 79 14.98 1.28 -0.52
CA LEU A 79 13.79 1.50 0.31
C LEU A 79 13.63 0.44 1.40
N CYS A 80 14.40 -0.65 1.35
CA CYS A 80 14.41 -1.67 2.40
C CYS A 80 15.13 -1.13 3.63
N SER A 81 14.58 -1.42 4.80
CA SER A 81 15.32 -1.33 6.05
C SER A 81 16.43 -2.39 6.11
N PHE A 82 17.33 -2.24 7.09
CA PHE A 82 18.44 -3.18 7.29
C PHE A 82 17.94 -4.61 7.56
N ASP A 83 16.92 -4.76 8.39
CA ASP A 83 16.35 -6.07 8.74
C ASP A 83 15.66 -6.71 7.52
N GLU A 84 14.89 -5.92 6.76
CA GLU A 84 14.25 -6.37 5.51
C GLU A 84 15.27 -6.83 4.45
N GLU A 85 16.42 -6.15 4.34
CA GLU A 85 17.49 -6.56 3.44
C GLU A 85 18.12 -7.91 3.85
N ILE A 86 18.31 -8.13 5.16
CA ILE A 86 18.81 -9.41 5.67
C ILE A 86 17.82 -10.53 5.38
N ASP A 87 16.54 -10.32 5.69
CA ASP A 87 15.48 -11.30 5.49
C ASP A 87 15.30 -11.65 4.01
N ALA A 88 15.34 -10.65 3.13
CA ALA A 88 15.28 -10.87 1.69
C ALA A 88 16.46 -11.71 1.17
N LYS A 89 17.68 -11.42 1.62
CA LYS A 89 18.87 -12.21 1.24
C LYS A 89 18.79 -13.65 1.75
N ALA A 90 18.35 -13.84 2.98
CA ALA A 90 18.17 -15.18 3.55
C ALA A 90 17.11 -15.98 2.76
N ALA A 91 16.00 -15.35 2.40
CA ALA A 91 14.96 -15.97 1.58
C ALA A 91 15.46 -16.34 0.18
N LEU A 92 16.26 -15.48 -0.47
CA LEU A 92 16.86 -15.78 -1.78
C LEU A 92 17.88 -16.94 -1.72
N ALA A 93 18.68 -17.00 -0.65
CA ALA A 93 19.61 -18.10 -0.43
C ALA A 93 18.86 -19.44 -0.28
N ALA A 94 17.79 -19.47 0.52
CA ALA A 94 16.97 -20.67 0.74
C ALA A 94 16.24 -21.17 -0.51
N LEU A 95 16.02 -20.31 -1.52
CA LEU A 95 15.45 -20.69 -2.82
C LEU A 95 16.48 -21.27 -3.79
N SER A 96 17.78 -21.11 -3.49
CA SER A 96 18.89 -21.54 -4.34
C SER A 96 19.47 -22.92 -3.94
N ASP A 97 19.01 -23.48 -2.82
CA ASP A 97 19.32 -24.81 -2.28
C ASP A 97 18.24 -25.85 -2.66
#